data_AF-A0A5N6L3H7-F1
#
_entry.id   AF-A0A5N6L3H7-F1
#
_cell.length_a   1.000
_cell.length_b   1.000
_cell.length_c   1.000
_cell.angle_alpha   90.00
_cell.angle_beta   90.00
_cell.angle_gamma   90.00
#
_symmetry.space_group_name_H-M   'P 1'
#
loop_
_entity.id
_entity.type
_entity.pdbx_description
1 polymer ?
#
loop_
_entity_poly.entity_id
_entity_poly.type
_entity_poly.pdbx_seq_one_letter_code
_entity_poly.pdbx_strand_id
1 'polypeptide(L)'
;MAVQLPKLPDVERLSSRVIRVLGGNPGKRILLDTGEGHASYAPRLKSLLDSEKCSIERIILSHWHHDHINGVPSVRSLASADVPVYKHQPDFLNLNDGTWKSFENDHKFSIVHDNQSTTIRAVHSPGHTADHMAFLLEEEAALFTADAVLGHGTAVFDDLASYISTLNLFSSLADFTGRAYPGHGAVIEDGKAKVKEYIQHRAQREKQVLDVLSSEKSRDWSSMDIVKVVYKDVPEALHIPAEGGVKQVLEKLAGPFNSLGTPLDGLGILALPLHLTTCPTQLLSFNIKAVGLSSFFAQGVCCLSVHVAEYAFNRADKVWAQATPALAHACRCVLGQVAHNDAALASVLVTALHRALGGRDRRDAAGLVTFDPDRD
;
A
#
# COMPACT_ATOMS: atom_id res chain seq x y z
N MET A 1 21.87 -20.32 26.02
CA MET A 1 23.15 -20.93 25.63
C MET A 1 22.87 -21.85 24.46
N ALA A 2 23.12 -21.41 23.23
CA ALA A 2 22.95 -22.26 22.06
C ALA A 2 24.05 -23.33 22.12
N VAL A 3 23.66 -24.58 22.32
CA VAL A 3 24.60 -25.71 22.39
C VAL A 3 25.16 -25.92 21.00
N GLN A 4 26.47 -25.82 20.85
CA GLN A 4 27.16 -26.12 19.60
C GLN A 4 26.96 -27.62 19.28
N LEU A 5 26.21 -27.90 18.21
CA LEU A 5 25.95 -29.28 17.79
C LEU A 5 27.24 -29.92 17.23
N PRO A 6 27.45 -31.23 17.47
CA PRO A 6 28.59 -31.95 16.92
C PRO A 6 28.46 -32.11 15.40
N LYS A 7 29.56 -31.88 14.69
CA LYS A 7 29.65 -32.12 13.24
C LYS A 7 29.63 -33.63 12.97
N LEU A 8 28.70 -34.08 12.14
CA LEU A 8 28.54 -35.47 11.75
C LEU A 8 29.08 -35.70 10.32
N PRO A 9 29.77 -36.83 10.02
CA PRO A 9 30.18 -37.17 8.66
C PRO A 9 29.00 -37.55 7.77
N ASP A 10 29.07 -37.23 6.47
CA ASP A 10 28.03 -37.51 5.45
C ASP A 10 27.66 -38.99 5.38
N VAL A 11 28.65 -39.86 5.51
CA VAL A 11 28.47 -41.30 5.67
C VAL A 11 29.33 -41.75 6.83
N GLU A 12 28.70 -42.37 7.84
CA GLU A 12 29.40 -42.91 9.00
C GLU A 12 28.91 -44.32 9.32
N ARG A 13 29.83 -45.28 9.44
CA ARG A 13 29.51 -46.62 9.94
C ARG A 13 29.52 -46.59 11.47
N LEU A 14 28.34 -46.49 12.08
CA LEU A 14 28.15 -46.42 13.53
C LEU A 14 28.37 -47.76 14.24
N SER A 15 28.23 -48.88 13.53
CA SER A 15 28.53 -50.21 14.05
C SER A 15 28.79 -51.23 12.92
N SER A 16 29.08 -52.48 13.28
CA SER A 16 29.22 -53.57 12.30
C SER A 16 27.97 -53.78 11.44
N ARG A 17 26.79 -53.31 11.88
CA ARG A 17 25.50 -53.50 11.20
C ARG A 17 24.78 -52.21 10.80
N VAL A 18 25.25 -51.03 11.24
CA VAL A 18 24.55 -49.75 11.01
C VAL A 18 25.46 -48.78 10.31
N ILE A 19 25.01 -48.29 9.16
CA ILE A 19 25.61 -47.16 8.44
C ILE A 19 24.59 -46.03 8.48
N ARG A 20 25.00 -44.88 9.01
CA ARG A 20 24.24 -43.63 8.94
C ARG A 20 24.68 -42.91 7.68
N VAL A 21 23.73 -42.70 6.77
CA VAL A 21 23.88 -41.77 5.66
C VAL A 21 23.09 -40.54 6.06
N LEU A 22 23.76 -39.39 6.19
CA LEU A 22 23.04 -38.14 6.41
C LEU A 22 22.16 -37.90 5.18
N GLY A 23 20.91 -37.51 5.41
CA GLY A 23 19.93 -37.30 4.32
C GLY A 23 20.30 -36.20 3.33
N GLY A 24 21.46 -35.54 3.52
CA GLY A 24 21.91 -34.45 2.66
C GLY A 24 20.89 -33.33 2.60
N ASN A 25 20.23 -33.03 3.74
CA ASN A 25 19.19 -32.00 3.80
C ASN A 25 19.81 -30.70 3.29
N PRO A 26 19.38 -30.22 2.11
CA PRO A 26 19.97 -29.03 1.55
C PRO A 26 19.68 -27.85 2.49
N GLY A 27 20.63 -26.93 2.60
CA GLY A 27 20.45 -25.70 3.36
C GLY A 27 19.16 -25.00 2.93
N LYS A 28 18.40 -24.43 3.86
CA LYS A 28 17.16 -23.76 3.50
C LYS A 28 17.44 -22.28 3.22
N ARG A 29 16.84 -21.73 2.17
CA ARG A 29 16.96 -20.30 1.79
C ARG A 29 15.59 -19.68 1.56
N ILE A 30 15.48 -18.38 1.78
CA ILE A 30 14.33 -17.56 1.38
C ILE A 30 14.61 -17.07 -0.04
N LEU A 31 13.62 -17.18 -0.94
CA LEU A 31 13.68 -16.54 -2.25
C LEU A 31 12.84 -15.26 -2.22
N LEU A 32 13.44 -14.13 -2.62
CA LEU A 32 12.73 -12.88 -2.86
C LEU A 32 12.46 -12.75 -4.36
N ASP A 33 11.21 -12.52 -4.73
CA ASP A 33 10.72 -12.44 -6.10
C ASP A 33 11.04 -13.67 -6.98
N THR A 34 10.45 -13.70 -8.18
CA THR A 34 10.49 -14.89 -9.04
C THR A 34 10.77 -14.61 -10.51
N GLY A 35 10.94 -13.36 -10.91
CA GLY A 35 11.15 -13.01 -12.31
C GLY A 35 9.86 -13.04 -13.14
N GLU A 36 10.02 -12.76 -14.43
CA GLU A 36 8.94 -12.72 -15.43
C GLU A 36 8.38 -14.08 -15.87
N GLY A 37 8.95 -15.19 -15.37
CA GLY A 37 8.60 -16.55 -15.82
C GLY A 37 9.30 -16.98 -17.10
N HIS A 38 10.41 -16.33 -17.48
CA HIS A 38 11.20 -16.73 -18.64
C HIS A 38 11.70 -18.18 -18.51
N ALA A 39 11.62 -18.95 -19.59
CA ALA A 39 11.95 -20.39 -19.58
C ALA A 39 13.40 -20.68 -19.12
N SER A 40 14.31 -19.73 -19.26
CA SER A 40 15.71 -19.89 -18.81
C SER A 40 15.92 -19.69 -17.31
N TYR A 41 14.97 -19.08 -16.58
CA TYR A 41 15.16 -18.74 -15.17
C TYR A 41 15.18 -19.98 -14.28
N ALA A 42 14.15 -20.83 -14.37
CA ALA A 42 14.04 -22.02 -13.52
C ALA A 42 15.22 -23.00 -13.64
N PRO A 43 15.77 -23.30 -14.85
CA PRO A 43 16.99 -24.10 -14.98
C PRO A 43 18.22 -23.48 -14.32
N ARG A 44 18.37 -22.15 -14.39
CA ARG A 44 19.49 -21.43 -13.74
C ARG A 44 19.36 -21.49 -12.22
N LEU A 45 18.15 -21.22 -11.72
CA LEU A 45 17.85 -21.31 -10.29
C LEU A 45 18.08 -22.74 -9.76
N LYS A 46 17.62 -23.77 -10.48
CA LYS A 46 17.88 -25.17 -10.11
C LYS A 46 19.37 -25.48 -10.04
N SER A 47 20.14 -25.04 -11.03
CA SER A 47 21.59 -25.24 -11.07
C SER A 47 22.28 -24.57 -9.87
N LEU A 48 21.84 -23.35 -9.50
CA LEU A 48 22.33 -22.63 -8.33
C LEU A 48 22.01 -23.41 -7.03
N LEU A 49 20.74 -23.79 -6.84
CA LEU A 49 20.28 -24.53 -5.67
C LEU A 49 21.06 -25.84 -5.48
N ASP A 50 21.33 -26.57 -6.58
CA ASP A 50 22.14 -27.79 -6.56
C ASP A 50 23.60 -27.52 -6.17
N SER A 51 24.20 -26.48 -6.75
CA SER A 51 25.60 -26.12 -6.47
C SER A 51 25.83 -25.65 -5.03
N GLU A 52 24.88 -24.88 -4.50
CA GLU A 52 24.86 -24.38 -3.12
C GLU A 52 24.34 -25.42 -2.12
N LYS A 53 23.93 -26.60 -2.62
CA LYS A 53 23.29 -27.67 -1.83
C LYS A 53 22.19 -27.11 -0.94
N CYS A 54 21.32 -26.27 -1.51
CA CYS A 54 20.25 -25.58 -0.80
C CYS A 54 18.88 -25.77 -1.49
N SER A 55 17.80 -25.55 -0.74
CA SER A 55 16.42 -25.58 -1.22
C SER A 55 15.68 -24.32 -0.78
N ILE A 56 14.62 -23.99 -1.52
CA ILE A 56 13.78 -22.84 -1.20
C ILE A 56 12.80 -23.26 -0.11
N GLU A 57 12.81 -22.55 1.00
CA GLU A 57 11.86 -22.77 2.10
C GLU A 57 10.57 -21.97 1.92
N ARG A 58 10.67 -20.77 1.35
CA ARG A 58 9.54 -19.90 1.04
C ARG A 58 9.90 -18.87 -0.01
N ILE A 59 8.88 -18.39 -0.70
CA ILE A 59 8.96 -17.29 -1.65
C ILE A 59 8.29 -16.08 -1.00
N ILE A 60 8.91 -14.91 -1.08
CA ILE A 60 8.34 -13.65 -0.64
C ILE A 60 8.37 -12.69 -1.82
N LEU A 61 7.21 -12.13 -2.16
CA LEU A 61 7.03 -11.27 -3.32
C LEU A 61 6.96 -9.79 -2.88
N SER A 62 7.69 -8.92 -3.58
CA SER A 62 7.76 -7.49 -3.31
C SER A 62 6.50 -6.75 -3.73
N HIS A 63 6.03 -6.93 -4.97
CA HIS A 63 4.87 -6.23 -5.53
C HIS A 63 4.24 -7.01 -6.71
N TRP A 64 3.15 -6.49 -7.31
CA TRP A 64 2.36 -7.24 -8.30
C TRP A 64 2.93 -7.28 -9.72
N HIS A 65 3.96 -6.50 -10.05
CA HIS A 65 4.45 -6.48 -11.43
C HIS A 65 4.92 -7.86 -11.90
N HIS A 66 4.64 -8.12 -13.16
CA HIS A 66 4.80 -9.42 -13.81
C HIS A 66 6.23 -9.96 -13.73
N ASP A 67 7.22 -9.09 -13.82
CA ASP A 67 8.65 -9.40 -13.72
C ASP A 67 9.10 -9.75 -12.30
N HIS A 68 8.22 -9.66 -11.30
CA HIS A 68 8.47 -10.10 -9.92
C HIS A 68 7.68 -11.36 -9.57
N ILE A 69 6.48 -11.55 -10.11
CA ILE A 69 5.54 -12.60 -9.67
C ILE A 69 5.33 -13.76 -10.65
N ASN A 70 5.56 -13.57 -11.95
CA ASN A 70 5.14 -14.56 -12.95
C ASN A 70 5.98 -15.83 -12.93
N GLY A 71 7.16 -15.80 -12.30
CA GLY A 71 7.99 -16.99 -12.14
C GLY A 71 7.51 -17.96 -11.07
N VAL A 72 6.55 -17.61 -10.21
CA VAL A 72 6.04 -18.47 -9.11
C VAL A 72 5.74 -19.91 -9.56
N PRO A 73 5.00 -20.17 -10.65
CA PRO A 73 4.71 -21.54 -11.09
C PRO A 73 5.99 -22.32 -11.43
N SER A 74 6.92 -21.66 -12.12
CA SER A 74 8.19 -22.29 -12.53
C SER A 74 9.08 -22.59 -11.33
N VAL A 75 9.15 -21.69 -10.35
CA VAL A 75 9.94 -21.88 -9.11
C VAL A 75 9.36 -22.99 -8.25
N ARG A 76 8.03 -23.04 -8.07
CA ARG A 76 7.36 -24.12 -7.32
C ARG A 76 7.66 -25.49 -7.91
N SER A 77 7.76 -25.61 -9.23
CA SER A 77 8.08 -26.89 -9.88
C SER A 77 9.50 -27.40 -9.59
N LEU A 78 10.39 -26.54 -9.09
CA LEU A 78 11.75 -26.94 -8.66
C LEU A 78 11.78 -27.55 -7.27
N ALA A 79 10.75 -27.31 -6.45
CA ALA A 79 10.75 -27.71 -5.05
C ALA A 79 10.18 -29.12 -4.87
N SER A 80 10.77 -29.86 -3.94
CA SER A 80 10.34 -31.23 -3.59
C SER A 80 9.04 -31.27 -2.77
N ALA A 81 8.61 -30.14 -2.26
CA ALA A 81 7.43 -29.95 -1.43
C ALA A 81 6.77 -28.62 -1.79
N ASP A 82 5.51 -28.44 -1.38
CA ASP A 82 4.79 -27.20 -1.59
C ASP A 82 5.48 -26.04 -0.85
N VAL A 83 6.04 -25.09 -1.61
CA VAL A 83 6.73 -23.92 -1.09
C VAL A 83 5.70 -22.81 -0.87
N PRO A 84 5.53 -22.34 0.38
CA PRO A 84 4.60 -21.25 0.65
C PRO A 84 5.09 -19.96 -0.02
N VAL A 85 4.14 -19.27 -0.64
CA VAL A 85 4.33 -17.95 -1.25
C VAL A 85 3.69 -16.92 -0.34
N TYR A 86 4.44 -15.87 -0.03
CA TYR A 86 4.00 -14.75 0.79
C TYR A 86 3.96 -13.49 -0.07
N LYS A 87 2.85 -12.74 0.01
CA LYS A 87 2.69 -11.47 -0.68
C LYS A 87 1.80 -10.54 0.15
N HIS A 88 2.17 -9.27 0.28
CA HIS A 88 1.25 -8.27 0.84
C HIS A 88 0.09 -8.04 -0.13
N GLN A 89 -1.14 -8.04 0.40
CA GLN A 89 -2.39 -7.96 -0.37
C GLN A 89 -2.41 -8.93 -1.56
N PRO A 90 -2.34 -10.26 -1.31
CA PRO A 90 -2.17 -11.24 -2.39
C PRO A 90 -3.34 -11.24 -3.38
N ASP A 91 -4.55 -10.91 -2.92
CA ASP A 91 -5.75 -10.87 -3.75
C ASP A 91 -5.88 -9.57 -4.57
N PHE A 92 -4.93 -8.64 -4.43
CA PHE A 92 -4.86 -7.45 -5.27
C PHE A 92 -4.79 -7.85 -6.75
N LEU A 93 -5.64 -7.24 -7.57
CA LEU A 93 -5.82 -7.55 -9.00
C LEU A 93 -6.19 -9.01 -9.33
N ASN A 94 -6.59 -9.83 -8.33
CA ASN A 94 -6.91 -11.25 -8.49
C ASN A 94 -5.77 -12.07 -9.16
N LEU A 95 -4.51 -11.74 -8.88
CA LEU A 95 -3.33 -12.40 -9.45
C LEU A 95 -2.88 -13.65 -8.65
N ASN A 96 -3.39 -13.80 -7.42
CA ASN A 96 -3.17 -14.98 -6.58
C ASN A 96 -3.88 -16.21 -7.15
N ASP A 97 -3.21 -17.36 -7.13
CA ASP A 97 -3.77 -18.68 -7.50
C ASP A 97 -4.61 -19.32 -6.38
N GLY A 98 -4.95 -18.53 -5.35
CA GLY A 98 -5.69 -18.93 -4.16
C GLY A 98 -4.82 -19.52 -3.04
N THR A 99 -3.49 -19.61 -3.23
CA THR A 99 -2.59 -20.26 -2.27
C THR A 99 -1.62 -19.30 -1.57
N TRP A 100 -1.54 -18.04 -2.00
CA TRP A 100 -0.59 -17.07 -1.45
C TRP A 100 -1.06 -16.58 -0.09
N LYS A 101 -0.11 -16.39 0.83
CA LYS A 101 -0.35 -15.95 2.20
C LYS A 101 -0.09 -14.45 2.33
N SER A 102 -1.02 -13.73 2.95
CA SER A 102 -0.81 -12.31 3.27
C SER A 102 0.21 -12.13 4.38
N PHE A 103 0.92 -11.00 4.35
CA PHE A 103 1.72 -10.48 5.45
C PHE A 103 1.64 -8.97 5.47
N GLU A 104 2.01 -8.38 6.61
CA GLU A 104 1.92 -6.95 6.87
C GLU A 104 3.30 -6.34 7.13
N ASN A 105 3.34 -5.01 7.26
CA ASN A 105 4.52 -4.29 7.72
C ASN A 105 5.10 -4.89 9.02
N ASP A 106 6.43 -4.88 9.13
CA ASP A 106 7.21 -5.46 10.23
C ASP A 106 7.09 -6.98 10.44
N HIS A 107 6.40 -7.71 9.55
CA HIS A 107 6.44 -9.17 9.57
C HIS A 107 7.88 -9.67 9.40
N LYS A 108 8.31 -10.61 10.24
CA LYS A 108 9.66 -11.19 10.22
C LYS A 108 9.65 -12.62 9.69
N PHE A 109 10.43 -12.85 8.65
CA PHE A 109 10.72 -14.17 8.12
C PHE A 109 12.12 -14.59 8.57
N SER A 110 12.19 -15.53 9.51
CA SER A 110 13.46 -16.07 9.97
C SER A 110 13.70 -17.47 9.44
N ILE A 111 14.96 -17.77 9.14
CA ILE A 111 15.47 -19.13 8.91
C ILE A 111 16.75 -19.32 9.73
N VAL A 112 17.03 -20.56 10.12
CA VAL A 112 18.29 -20.93 10.74
C VAL A 112 18.95 -21.98 9.87
N HIS A 113 20.18 -21.71 9.44
CA HIS A 113 21.01 -22.61 8.67
C HIS A 113 22.44 -22.58 9.23
N ASP A 114 23.04 -23.75 9.48
CA ASP A 114 24.39 -23.89 10.04
C ASP A 114 24.65 -23.07 11.33
N ASN A 115 23.65 -23.04 12.22
CA ASN A 115 23.62 -22.25 13.46
C ASN A 115 23.71 -20.72 13.26
N GLN A 116 23.51 -20.23 12.03
CA GLN A 116 23.35 -18.81 11.73
C GLN A 116 21.88 -18.52 11.45
N SER A 117 21.35 -17.46 12.08
CA SER A 117 20.01 -16.95 11.76
C SER A 117 20.10 -15.94 10.62
N THR A 118 19.08 -15.96 9.77
CA THR A 118 18.82 -14.91 8.80
C THR A 118 17.40 -14.42 9.02
N THR A 119 17.23 -13.12 9.18
CA THR A 119 15.95 -12.48 9.46
C THR A 119 15.67 -11.41 8.42
N ILE A 120 14.59 -11.64 7.69
CA ILE A 120 14.07 -10.69 6.71
C ILE A 120 12.84 -10.03 7.31
N ARG A 121 12.92 -8.72 7.59
CA ARG A 121 11.79 -7.91 8.07
C ARG A 121 11.14 -7.17 6.91
N ALA A 122 9.84 -7.36 6.77
CA ALA A 122 9.00 -6.68 5.80
C ALA A 122 8.85 -5.18 6.12
N VAL A 123 9.00 -4.33 5.11
CA VAL A 123 8.82 -2.87 5.20
C VAL A 123 7.82 -2.44 4.12
N HIS A 124 6.61 -2.09 4.54
CA HIS A 124 5.59 -1.58 3.61
C HIS A 124 6.04 -0.24 3.04
N SER A 125 6.07 -0.16 1.71
CA SER A 125 6.73 0.92 0.98
C SER A 125 5.94 1.27 -0.29
N PRO A 126 4.68 1.73 -0.14
CA PRO A 126 3.82 2.04 -1.26
C PRO A 126 4.34 3.22 -2.08
N GLY A 127 3.86 3.34 -3.31
CA GLY A 127 4.14 4.45 -4.20
C GLY A 127 4.58 3.96 -5.57
N HIS A 128 5.58 3.06 -5.62
CA HIS A 128 5.88 2.33 -6.85
C HIS A 128 4.63 1.59 -7.34
N THR A 129 4.08 0.76 -6.44
CA THR A 129 2.72 0.22 -6.47
C THR A 129 2.13 0.31 -5.07
N ALA A 130 0.81 0.15 -4.92
CA ALA A 130 0.13 0.22 -3.62
C ALA A 130 0.52 -0.92 -2.65
N ASP A 131 0.87 -2.08 -3.19
CA ASP A 131 1.18 -3.32 -2.48
C ASP A 131 2.69 -3.54 -2.29
N HIS A 132 3.52 -2.56 -2.62
CA HIS A 132 4.98 -2.71 -2.64
C HIS A 132 5.57 -2.90 -1.23
N MET A 133 6.42 -3.93 -1.12
CA MET A 133 7.19 -4.27 0.07
C MET A 133 8.69 -4.26 -0.24
N ALA A 134 9.45 -3.59 0.63
CA ALA A 134 10.89 -3.74 0.74
C ALA A 134 11.20 -4.69 1.90
N PHE A 135 12.44 -5.18 1.96
CA PHE A 135 12.82 -6.17 2.96
C PHE A 135 14.16 -5.85 3.59
N LEU A 136 14.18 -5.66 4.92
CA LEU A 136 15.41 -5.42 5.67
C LEU A 136 16.02 -6.77 6.07
N LEU A 137 17.27 -7.01 5.67
CA LEU A 137 18.11 -8.06 6.21
C LEU A 137 18.76 -7.55 7.50
N GLU A 138 18.19 -7.95 8.64
CA GLU A 138 18.55 -7.37 9.94
C GLU A 138 20.04 -7.60 10.27
N GLU A 139 20.58 -8.79 9.95
CA GLU A 139 21.96 -9.15 10.26
C GLU A 139 23.01 -8.37 9.43
N GLU A 140 22.65 -7.82 8.27
CA GLU A 140 23.53 -6.98 7.44
C GLU A 140 23.18 -5.49 7.46
N ALA A 141 22.13 -5.10 8.20
CA ALA A 141 21.58 -3.74 8.15
C ALA A 141 21.32 -3.26 6.70
N ALA A 142 20.97 -4.19 5.80
CA ALA A 142 20.86 -3.99 4.36
C ALA A 142 19.41 -4.10 3.89
N LEU A 143 19.03 -3.35 2.85
CA LEU A 143 17.64 -3.25 2.38
C LEU A 143 17.50 -3.79 0.97
N PHE A 144 16.67 -4.82 0.79
CA PHE A 144 16.16 -5.18 -0.54
C PHE A 144 15.09 -4.17 -0.94
N THR A 145 15.41 -3.30 -1.88
CA THR A 145 14.57 -2.14 -2.24
C THR A 145 13.55 -2.45 -3.33
N ALA A 146 13.65 -3.63 -3.96
CA ALA A 146 12.86 -4.00 -5.13
C ALA A 146 12.84 -2.83 -6.14
N ASP A 147 11.65 -2.33 -6.48
CA ASP A 147 11.50 -1.30 -7.51
C ASP A 147 11.33 0.11 -6.93
N ALA A 148 11.37 0.26 -5.61
CA ALA A 148 11.34 1.59 -5.00
C ALA A 148 12.65 2.37 -5.23
N VAL A 149 13.81 1.70 -5.19
CA VAL A 149 15.13 2.28 -5.47
C VAL A 149 15.93 1.29 -6.31
N LEU A 150 16.46 1.75 -7.44
CA LEU A 150 17.12 0.92 -8.45
C LEU A 150 18.63 1.12 -8.44
N GLY A 151 19.37 0.11 -8.90
CA GLY A 151 20.83 0.20 -9.04
C GLY A 151 21.28 1.13 -10.15
N HIS A 152 20.43 1.36 -11.16
CA HIS A 152 20.68 2.27 -12.27
C HIS A 152 19.41 3.05 -12.61
N GLY A 153 19.58 4.30 -13.05
CA GLY A 153 18.47 5.17 -13.44
C GLY A 153 17.59 5.55 -12.25
N THR A 154 16.30 5.75 -12.51
CA THR A 154 15.30 6.11 -11.49
C THR A 154 14.07 5.23 -11.62
N ALA A 155 13.41 4.93 -10.51
CA ALA A 155 12.16 4.16 -10.53
C ALA A 155 10.98 4.97 -11.12
N VAL A 156 10.01 4.24 -11.67
CA VAL A 156 8.65 4.70 -11.95
C VAL A 156 7.77 4.47 -10.73
N PHE A 157 6.60 5.11 -10.67
CA PHE A 157 5.68 4.98 -9.55
C PHE A 157 4.27 5.36 -9.96
N ASP A 158 3.28 4.75 -9.32
CA ASP A 158 1.86 5.05 -9.49
C ASP A 158 1.48 6.35 -8.76
N ASP A 159 1.97 6.54 -7.53
CA ASP A 159 1.64 7.69 -6.68
C ASP A 159 2.91 8.35 -6.08
N LEU A 160 3.16 9.60 -6.48
CA LEU A 160 4.35 10.35 -6.05
C LEU A 160 4.35 10.66 -4.55
N ALA A 161 3.19 10.94 -3.96
CA ALA A 161 3.09 11.32 -2.55
C ALA A 161 3.46 10.14 -1.64
N SER A 162 2.88 8.96 -1.90
CA SER A 162 3.24 7.71 -1.22
C SER A 162 4.68 7.34 -1.48
N TYR A 163 5.16 7.50 -2.72
CA TYR A 163 6.54 7.19 -3.09
C TYR A 163 7.56 8.05 -2.33
N ILE A 164 7.34 9.36 -2.21
CA ILE A 164 8.20 10.25 -1.40
C ILE A 164 8.15 9.85 0.09
N SER A 165 6.97 9.47 0.60
CA SER A 165 6.83 8.99 1.97
C SER A 165 7.64 7.72 2.21
N THR A 166 7.65 6.80 1.25
CA THR A 166 8.49 5.60 1.23
C THR A 166 9.99 5.92 1.22
N LEU A 167 10.44 6.87 0.39
CA LEU A 167 11.85 7.26 0.39
C LEU A 167 12.26 7.89 1.73
N ASN A 168 11.41 8.71 2.33
CA ASN A 168 11.65 9.28 3.66
C ASN A 168 11.66 8.21 4.76
N LEU A 169 10.78 7.20 4.65
CA LEU A 169 10.81 6.02 5.51
C LEU A 169 12.17 5.32 5.40
N PHE A 170 12.61 4.97 4.20
CA PHE A 170 13.93 4.32 4.02
C PHE A 170 15.07 5.17 4.56
N SER A 171 15.05 6.49 4.32
CA SER A 171 16.08 7.39 4.85
C SER A 171 16.09 7.46 6.38
N SER A 172 14.94 7.27 7.04
CA SER A 172 14.77 7.36 8.50
C SER A 172 14.88 6.02 9.23
N LEU A 173 14.86 4.89 8.52
CA LEU A 173 15.10 3.57 9.12
C LEU A 173 16.49 3.53 9.79
N ALA A 174 16.49 3.43 11.12
CA ALA A 174 17.71 3.40 11.91
C ALA A 174 18.56 2.15 11.61
N ASP A 175 17.90 1.01 11.43
CA ASP A 175 18.53 -0.29 11.20
C ASP A 175 19.01 -0.47 9.74
N PHE A 176 18.72 0.48 8.86
CA PHE A 176 19.25 0.50 7.50
C PHE A 176 20.50 1.38 7.46
N THR A 177 21.67 0.75 7.43
CA THR A 177 22.96 1.46 7.38
C THR A 177 23.94 0.87 6.38
N GLY A 178 23.62 -0.30 5.81
CA GLY A 178 24.44 -1.00 4.83
C GLY A 178 23.97 -0.77 3.39
N ARG A 179 24.15 -1.83 2.60
CA ARG A 179 23.89 -1.86 1.15
C ARG A 179 22.39 -1.86 0.85
N ALA A 180 22.04 -1.43 -0.36
CA ALA A 180 20.73 -1.71 -0.94
C ALA A 180 20.85 -2.74 -2.08
N TYR A 181 19.93 -3.69 -2.09
CA TYR A 181 19.80 -4.73 -3.10
C TYR A 181 18.53 -4.46 -3.93
N PRO A 182 18.65 -3.77 -5.07
CA PRO A 182 17.49 -3.42 -5.88
C PRO A 182 16.93 -4.63 -6.62
N GLY A 183 15.67 -4.53 -7.06
CA GLY A 183 15.06 -5.50 -7.98
C GLY A 183 15.77 -5.49 -9.34
N HIS A 184 16.18 -4.31 -9.78
CA HIS A 184 16.89 -4.10 -11.04
C HIS A 184 18.17 -3.26 -10.88
N GLY A 185 19.20 -3.62 -11.64
CA GLY A 185 20.48 -2.92 -11.66
C GLY A 185 21.51 -3.50 -10.68
N ALA A 186 22.63 -2.81 -10.52
CA ALA A 186 23.72 -3.26 -9.66
C ALA A 186 23.41 -3.04 -8.18
N VAL A 187 24.14 -3.76 -7.31
CA VAL A 187 24.14 -3.51 -5.86
C VAL A 187 24.52 -2.06 -5.59
N ILE A 188 23.86 -1.46 -4.62
CA ILE A 188 24.11 -0.09 -4.17
C ILE A 188 24.90 -0.18 -2.87
N GLU A 189 26.18 0.21 -2.91
CA GLU A 189 27.07 0.11 -1.75
C GLU A 189 26.66 1.01 -0.59
N ASP A 190 26.28 2.27 -0.88
CA ASP A 190 25.73 3.20 0.10
C ASP A 190 24.23 3.40 -0.16
N GLY A 191 23.43 2.55 0.48
CA GLY A 191 21.99 2.54 0.31
C GLY A 191 21.32 3.85 0.73
N LYS A 192 21.75 4.46 1.85
CA LYS A 192 21.19 5.73 2.34
C LYS A 192 21.55 6.90 1.45
N ALA A 193 22.78 6.96 0.92
CA ALA A 193 23.16 8.00 -0.04
C ALA A 193 22.32 7.91 -1.31
N LYS A 194 22.06 6.72 -1.83
CA LYS A 194 21.21 6.54 -3.02
C LYS A 194 19.75 6.93 -2.76
N VAL A 195 19.19 6.59 -1.60
CA VAL A 195 17.84 7.07 -1.21
C VAL A 195 17.79 8.59 -1.15
N LYS A 196 18.82 9.24 -0.58
CA LYS A 196 18.91 10.69 -0.52
C LYS A 196 19.02 11.34 -1.90
N GLU A 197 19.79 10.75 -2.82
CA GLU A 197 19.86 11.15 -4.23
C GLU A 197 18.47 11.11 -4.88
N TYR A 198 17.71 10.04 -4.65
CA TYR A 198 16.33 9.91 -5.12
C TYR A 198 15.41 11.01 -4.56
N ILE A 199 15.45 11.26 -3.24
CA ILE A 199 14.68 12.35 -2.60
C ILE A 199 15.02 13.70 -3.23
N GLN A 200 16.31 14.00 -3.40
CA GLN A 200 16.78 15.24 -3.99
C GLN A 200 16.32 15.41 -5.44
N HIS A 201 16.40 14.34 -6.24
CA HIS A 201 15.95 14.34 -7.62
C HIS A 201 14.44 14.64 -7.72
N ARG A 202 13.60 14.07 -6.84
CA ARG A 202 12.16 14.35 -6.81
C ARG A 202 11.86 15.78 -6.33
N ALA A 203 12.52 16.23 -5.27
CA ALA A 203 12.37 17.59 -4.76
C ALA A 203 12.78 18.65 -5.81
N GLN A 204 13.83 18.39 -6.60
CA GLN A 204 14.24 19.27 -7.68
C GLN A 204 13.15 19.37 -8.76
N ARG A 205 12.54 18.23 -9.15
CA ARG A 205 11.46 18.23 -10.14
C ARG A 205 10.23 18.98 -9.64
N GLU A 206 9.83 18.74 -8.39
CA GLU A 206 8.72 19.45 -7.75
C GLU A 206 8.95 20.97 -7.72
N LYS A 207 10.17 21.38 -7.35
CA LYS A 207 10.57 22.79 -7.38
C LYS A 207 10.47 23.40 -8.78
N GLN A 208 10.94 22.70 -9.82
CA GLN A 208 10.84 23.20 -11.20
C GLN A 208 9.39 23.46 -11.61
N VAL A 209 8.46 22.57 -11.25
CA VAL A 209 7.03 22.76 -11.53
C VAL A 209 6.47 23.96 -10.76
N LEU A 210 6.80 24.07 -9.47
CA LEU A 210 6.39 25.21 -8.63
C LEU A 210 6.91 26.55 -9.15
N ASP A 211 8.16 26.59 -9.62
CA ASP A 211 8.78 27.79 -10.18
C ASP A 211 8.04 28.25 -11.46
N VAL A 212 7.61 27.31 -12.31
CA VAL A 212 6.79 27.61 -13.51
C VAL A 212 5.40 28.13 -13.12
N LEU A 213 4.72 27.47 -12.19
CA LEU A 213 3.41 27.91 -11.72
C LEU A 213 3.47 29.30 -11.06
N SER A 214 4.60 29.61 -10.42
CA SER A 214 4.82 30.89 -9.73
C SER A 214 5.24 32.03 -10.67
N SER A 215 5.74 31.73 -11.88
CA SER A 215 6.24 32.75 -12.81
C SER A 215 5.13 33.61 -13.41
N GLU A 216 3.95 33.03 -13.64
CA GLU A 216 2.78 33.73 -14.18
C GLU A 216 1.51 33.26 -13.46
N LYS A 217 1.17 33.94 -12.35
CA LYS A 217 0.05 33.55 -11.47
C LYS A 217 -1.34 33.69 -12.11
N SER A 218 -1.48 34.50 -13.15
CA SER A 218 -2.76 34.77 -13.83
C SER A 218 -2.99 33.90 -15.06
N ARG A 219 -2.08 32.97 -15.37
CA ARG A 219 -2.17 32.09 -16.51
C ARG A 219 -2.69 30.73 -16.07
N ASP A 220 -3.64 30.18 -16.83
CA ASP A 220 -4.01 28.77 -16.74
C ASP A 220 -2.93 27.92 -17.40
N TRP A 221 -2.28 27.06 -16.63
CA TRP A 221 -1.23 26.17 -17.09
C TRP A 221 -1.78 24.77 -17.35
N SER A 222 -1.61 24.24 -18.57
CA SER A 222 -1.77 22.80 -18.79
C SER A 222 -0.51 22.03 -18.34
N SER A 223 -0.66 20.72 -18.07
CA SER A 223 0.49 19.84 -17.81
C SER A 223 1.53 19.90 -18.93
N MET A 224 1.08 19.95 -20.19
CA MET A 224 1.97 20.01 -21.35
C MET A 224 2.66 21.39 -21.49
N ASP A 225 2.03 22.49 -21.06
CA ASP A 225 2.70 23.80 -21.01
C ASP A 225 3.88 23.77 -20.04
N ILE A 226 3.67 23.19 -18.86
CA ILE A 226 4.71 23.03 -17.85
C ILE A 226 5.82 22.13 -18.38
N VAL A 227 5.49 21.02 -19.06
CA VAL A 227 6.48 20.15 -19.71
C VAL A 227 7.37 20.93 -20.66
N LYS A 228 6.80 21.76 -21.54
CA LYS A 228 7.57 22.56 -22.52
C LYS A 228 8.54 23.54 -21.85
N VAL A 229 8.22 24.04 -20.67
CA VAL A 229 9.11 24.93 -19.92
C VAL A 229 10.18 24.14 -19.16
N VAL A 230 9.78 23.10 -18.44
CA VAL A 230 10.65 22.30 -17.58
C VAL A 230 11.62 21.41 -18.38
N TYR A 231 11.17 20.89 -19.52
CA TYR A 231 11.89 19.96 -20.39
C TYR A 231 12.26 20.60 -21.74
N LYS A 232 12.47 21.92 -21.78
CA LYS A 232 12.81 22.67 -23.00
C LYS A 232 14.04 22.13 -23.77
N ASP A 233 14.98 21.52 -23.04
CA ASP A 233 16.23 20.98 -23.60
C ASP A 233 16.14 19.46 -23.91
N VAL A 234 14.96 18.86 -23.74
CA VAL A 234 14.69 17.45 -24.04
C VAL A 234 13.95 17.35 -25.38
N PRO A 235 14.31 16.38 -26.26
CA PRO A 235 13.61 16.17 -27.53
C PRO A 235 12.09 16.06 -27.37
N GLU A 236 11.34 16.73 -28.25
CA GLU A 236 9.86 16.82 -28.17
C GLU A 236 9.17 15.44 -28.18
N ALA A 237 9.77 14.46 -28.84
CA ALA A 237 9.31 13.07 -28.84
C ALA A 237 9.22 12.45 -27.42
N LEU A 238 9.95 12.99 -26.44
CA LEU A 238 9.95 12.55 -25.04
C LEU A 238 9.05 13.40 -24.14
N HIS A 239 8.39 14.45 -24.66
CA HIS A 239 7.52 15.32 -23.86
C HIS A 239 6.24 14.61 -23.40
N ILE A 240 5.66 13.74 -24.24
CA ILE A 240 4.48 12.94 -23.87
C ILE A 240 4.80 12.02 -22.66
N PRO A 241 5.89 11.22 -22.69
CA PRO A 241 6.33 10.49 -21.50
C PRO A 241 6.62 11.37 -20.28
N ALA A 242 7.22 12.55 -20.47
CA ALA A 242 7.56 13.47 -19.40
C ALA A 242 6.34 14.10 -18.71
N GLU A 243 5.21 14.20 -19.40
CA GLU A 243 3.98 14.77 -18.88
C GLU A 243 3.44 13.99 -17.67
N GLY A 244 3.59 12.67 -17.65
CA GLY A 244 3.15 11.84 -16.53
C GLY A 244 3.79 12.27 -15.21
N GLY A 245 5.10 12.53 -15.21
CA GLY A 245 5.81 13.01 -14.02
C GLY A 245 5.37 14.40 -13.57
N VAL A 246 4.99 15.29 -14.51
CA VAL A 246 4.44 16.61 -14.16
C VAL A 246 3.04 16.47 -13.55
N LYS A 247 2.18 15.62 -14.12
CA LYS A 247 0.83 15.35 -13.59
C LYS A 247 0.89 14.86 -12.15
N GLN A 248 1.79 13.91 -11.85
CA GLN A 248 1.98 13.41 -10.49
C GLN A 248 2.46 14.46 -9.50
N VAL A 249 3.31 15.40 -9.94
CA VAL A 249 3.69 16.56 -9.10
C VAL A 249 2.48 17.45 -8.84
N LEU A 250 1.68 17.76 -9.87
CA LEU A 250 0.48 18.59 -9.73
C LEU A 250 -0.56 17.94 -8.80
N GLU A 251 -0.79 16.64 -8.95
CA GLU A 251 -1.67 15.85 -8.09
C GLU A 251 -1.20 15.89 -6.63
N LYS A 252 0.11 15.68 -6.39
CA LYS A 252 0.68 15.82 -5.04
C LYS A 252 0.50 17.23 -4.47
N LEU A 253 0.76 18.27 -5.27
CA LEU A 253 0.67 19.67 -4.82
C LEU A 253 -0.76 20.11 -4.52
N ALA A 254 -1.73 19.58 -5.25
CA ALA A 254 -3.13 19.89 -5.01
C ALA A 254 -3.69 19.22 -3.74
N GLY A 255 -2.97 18.25 -3.17
CA GLY A 255 -3.38 17.51 -1.98
C GLY A 255 -4.50 16.50 -2.28
N PRO A 256 -4.97 15.78 -1.25
CA PRO A 256 -6.06 14.83 -1.45
C PRO A 256 -7.32 15.59 -1.86
N PHE A 257 -7.99 15.11 -2.91
CA PHE A 257 -9.25 15.66 -3.38
C PHE A 257 -10.43 14.90 -2.76
N ASN A 258 -11.54 15.57 -2.48
CA ASN A 258 -12.80 14.87 -2.25
C ASN A 258 -13.35 14.29 -3.57
N SER A 259 -14.44 13.51 -3.47
CA SER A 259 -15.13 12.88 -4.62
C SER A 259 -15.67 13.86 -5.68
N LEU A 260 -15.56 15.16 -5.45
CA LEU A 260 -15.94 16.24 -6.36
C LEU A 260 -14.74 16.97 -6.98
N GLY A 261 -13.50 16.49 -6.73
CA GLY A 261 -12.29 17.09 -7.29
C GLY A 261 -11.87 18.40 -6.63
N THR A 262 -12.26 18.63 -5.36
CA THR A 262 -11.82 19.80 -4.58
C THR A 262 -10.78 19.42 -3.52
N PRO A 263 -9.70 20.21 -3.33
CA PRO A 263 -8.67 19.95 -2.32
C PRO A 263 -9.26 19.89 -0.91
N LEU A 264 -8.91 18.86 -0.13
CA LEU A 264 -9.33 18.71 1.26
C LEU A 264 -8.65 19.73 2.20
N ASP A 265 -7.51 20.30 1.81
CA ASP A 265 -6.66 21.15 2.66
C ASP A 265 -7.05 22.65 2.65
N GLY A 266 -8.23 22.98 2.12
CA GLY A 266 -8.74 24.35 1.92
C GLY A 266 -9.16 25.13 3.18
N LEU A 267 -8.58 24.85 4.36
CA LEU A 267 -8.80 25.63 5.58
C LEU A 267 -7.45 25.99 6.26
N GLY A 268 -6.79 27.00 5.69
CA GLY A 268 -6.17 28.10 6.44
C GLY A 268 -4.80 27.88 7.09
N ILE A 269 -3.73 28.32 6.41
CA ILE A 269 -2.58 28.98 7.06
C ILE A 269 -2.18 30.21 6.24
N LEU A 270 -2.79 31.35 6.57
CA LEU A 270 -2.23 32.69 6.32
C LEU A 270 -1.79 33.21 7.69
N ALA A 271 -0.55 32.92 8.07
CA ALA A 271 0.07 33.53 9.25
C ALA A 271 0.85 34.77 8.80
N LEU A 272 0.24 35.95 8.97
CA LEU A 272 0.93 37.24 9.06
C LEU A 272 0.88 37.72 10.51
N PRO A 273 1.92 38.42 11.01
CA PRO A 273 2.17 38.54 12.45
C PRO A 273 1.35 39.67 13.08
N LEU A 274 0.54 39.34 14.09
CA LEU A 274 0.00 40.36 15.00
C LEU A 274 0.99 40.61 16.13
N HIS A 275 1.45 41.86 16.21
CA HIS A 275 2.11 42.45 17.38
C HIS A 275 1.22 42.30 18.62
N LEU A 276 1.75 41.70 19.68
CA LEU A 276 1.17 41.77 21.02
C LEU A 276 1.94 42.80 21.85
N THR A 277 1.34 43.97 22.02
CA THR A 277 1.70 44.93 23.07
C THR A 277 1.11 44.50 24.41
N THR A 278 1.95 44.52 25.44
CA THR A 278 1.70 44.18 26.84
C THR A 278 0.82 45.19 27.59
N CYS A 279 -0.07 44.74 28.50
CA CYS A 279 -0.26 45.24 29.88
C CYS A 279 -1.43 44.53 30.63
N PRO A 280 -1.52 44.57 31.98
CA PRO A 280 -1.87 43.41 32.81
C PRO A 280 -3.10 43.60 33.74
N THR A 281 -3.32 42.58 34.60
CA THR A 281 -4.29 42.42 35.71
C THR A 281 -5.63 41.77 35.28
N GLN A 282 -6.23 40.79 35.97
CA GLN A 282 -6.22 40.45 37.39
C GLN A 282 -6.66 38.99 37.62
N LEU A 283 -6.12 38.37 38.68
CA LEU A 283 -6.44 37.05 39.22
C LEU A 283 -7.90 36.91 39.69
N LEU A 284 -8.51 35.74 39.50
CA LEU A 284 -9.42 35.13 40.47
C LEU A 284 -9.50 33.60 40.26
N SER A 285 -9.06 32.90 41.30
CA SER A 285 -9.04 31.46 41.53
C SER A 285 -10.41 30.91 41.93
N PHE A 286 -10.81 29.74 41.42
CA PHE A 286 -11.78 28.87 42.11
C PHE A 286 -11.50 27.37 41.90
N ASN A 287 -11.90 26.63 42.93
CA ASN A 287 -11.43 25.32 43.39
C ASN A 287 -11.96 24.10 42.62
N ILE A 288 -11.14 23.05 42.62
CA ILE A 288 -11.46 21.68 42.19
C ILE A 288 -12.44 21.02 43.18
N LYS A 289 -13.50 20.39 42.66
CA LYS A 289 -14.14 19.22 43.29
C LYS A 289 -14.42 18.15 42.24
N ALA A 290 -13.92 16.96 42.51
CA ALA A 290 -14.05 15.76 41.71
C ALA A 290 -15.50 15.24 41.68
N VAL A 291 -15.96 14.85 40.49
CA VAL A 291 -16.92 13.76 40.27
C VAL A 291 -16.44 13.03 39.01
N GLY A 292 -16.07 11.76 39.14
CA GLY A 292 -15.73 10.91 38.01
C GLY A 292 -16.99 10.36 37.34
N LEU A 293 -16.96 10.24 36.01
CA LEU A 293 -17.63 9.21 35.20
C LEU A 293 -17.31 9.46 33.71
N SER A 294 -16.69 8.46 33.08
CA SER A 294 -16.76 8.04 31.67
C SER A 294 -16.99 9.05 30.52
N SER A 295 -16.13 8.92 29.49
CA SER A 295 -16.39 9.12 28.05
C SER A 295 -16.76 10.52 27.53
N PHE A 296 -15.79 11.20 26.90
CA PHE A 296 -16.04 12.22 25.87
C PHE A 296 -14.95 12.19 24.79
N PHE A 297 -15.26 11.56 23.66
CA PHE A 297 -14.68 11.83 22.34
C PHE A 297 -15.88 11.91 21.39
N ALA A 298 -16.53 13.07 21.31
CA ALA A 298 -17.53 13.36 20.28
C ALA A 298 -17.95 14.83 20.38
N GLN A 299 -17.32 15.70 19.62
CA GLN A 299 -17.95 16.90 19.06
C GLN A 299 -17.05 17.39 17.93
N GLY A 300 -17.43 17.08 16.70
CA GLY A 300 -16.65 17.49 15.55
C GLY A 300 -17.06 16.97 14.18
N VAL A 301 -18.11 16.15 14.00
CA VAL A 301 -18.68 15.91 12.66
C VAL A 301 -20.16 15.55 12.80
N CYS A 302 -21.04 16.55 12.79
CA CYS A 302 -22.47 16.31 12.59
C CYS A 302 -23.09 17.52 11.89
N CYS A 303 -22.72 17.73 10.63
CA CYS A 303 -23.46 18.61 9.71
C CYS A 303 -23.30 18.26 8.22
N LEU A 304 -22.63 17.15 7.84
CA LEU A 304 -22.35 16.86 6.43
C LEU A 304 -22.84 15.50 5.91
N SER A 305 -23.89 14.94 6.51
CA SER A 305 -24.43 13.63 6.09
C SER A 305 -25.80 13.70 5.42
N VAL A 306 -26.42 14.88 5.36
CA VAL A 306 -27.81 15.01 4.85
C VAL A 306 -27.86 15.37 3.35
N HIS A 307 -26.82 15.97 2.77
CA HIS A 307 -26.85 16.41 1.36
C HIS A 307 -26.20 15.45 0.35
N VAL A 308 -25.46 14.43 0.80
CA VAL A 308 -24.79 13.48 -0.11
C VAL A 308 -25.73 12.35 -0.55
N ALA A 309 -26.74 12.00 0.26
CA ALA A 309 -27.70 10.96 -0.09
C ALA A 309 -28.73 11.41 -1.14
N GLU A 310 -29.18 12.67 -1.12
CA GLU A 310 -30.13 13.18 -2.12
C GLU A 310 -29.50 13.39 -3.51
N TYR A 311 -28.20 13.74 -3.57
CA TYR A 311 -27.53 14.00 -4.85
C TYR A 311 -27.11 12.73 -5.58
N ALA A 312 -26.74 11.67 -4.83
CA ALA A 312 -26.37 10.37 -5.42
C ALA A 312 -27.58 9.62 -6.01
N PHE A 313 -28.80 9.86 -5.51
CA PHE A 313 -30.03 9.23 -6.03
C PHE A 313 -30.56 9.90 -7.31
N ASN A 314 -30.44 11.22 -7.47
CA ASN A 314 -31.01 11.95 -8.61
C ASN A 314 -30.28 11.78 -9.96
N ARG A 315 -29.14 11.07 -10.01
CA ARG A 315 -28.43 10.74 -11.27
C ARG A 315 -28.42 9.26 -11.61
N ALA A 316 -29.10 8.42 -10.85
CA ALA A 316 -29.05 6.97 -11.02
C ALA A 316 -30.18 6.39 -11.90
N ASP A 317 -31.03 7.20 -12.52
CA ASP A 317 -32.22 6.73 -13.27
C ASP A 317 -31.94 5.90 -14.54
N LYS A 318 -30.69 5.65 -14.92
CA LYS A 318 -30.37 4.89 -16.15
C LYS A 318 -29.50 3.64 -15.98
N VAL A 319 -29.05 3.31 -14.77
CA VAL A 319 -28.09 2.21 -14.57
C VAL A 319 -28.70 0.99 -13.84
N TRP A 320 -29.82 1.15 -13.14
CA TRP A 320 -30.34 0.09 -12.25
C TRP A 320 -31.24 -0.96 -12.91
N ALA A 321 -31.54 -0.85 -14.21
CA ALA A 321 -32.42 -1.80 -14.90
C ALA A 321 -31.82 -3.21 -15.12
N GLN A 322 -30.60 -3.50 -14.63
CA GLN A 322 -29.88 -4.76 -14.90
C GLN A 322 -29.23 -5.43 -13.67
N ALA A 323 -29.62 -5.07 -12.44
CA ALA A 323 -29.05 -5.71 -11.24
C ALA A 323 -29.58 -7.15 -11.03
N THR A 324 -28.66 -8.11 -10.87
CA THR A 324 -28.95 -9.55 -10.68
C THR A 324 -29.33 -9.89 -9.22
N PRO A 325 -29.92 -11.08 -8.95
CA PRO A 325 -30.39 -11.48 -7.61
C PRO A 325 -29.33 -11.44 -6.49
N ALA A 326 -28.04 -11.53 -6.83
CA ALA A 326 -26.92 -11.47 -5.89
C ALA A 326 -26.76 -10.07 -5.26
N LEU A 327 -27.02 -9.00 -6.03
CA LEU A 327 -26.95 -7.62 -5.55
C LEU A 327 -28.08 -7.33 -4.54
N ALA A 328 -29.27 -7.89 -4.79
CA ALA A 328 -30.42 -7.77 -3.89
C ALA A 328 -30.22 -8.52 -2.56
N HIS A 329 -29.39 -9.58 -2.53
CA HIS A 329 -29.03 -10.28 -1.30
C HIS A 329 -28.00 -9.46 -0.49
N ALA A 330 -26.98 -8.92 -1.15
CA ALA A 330 -25.99 -8.05 -0.51
C ALA A 330 -26.64 -6.80 0.11
N CYS A 331 -27.59 -6.17 -0.59
CA CYS A 331 -28.34 -5.02 -0.06
C CYS A 331 -29.19 -5.39 1.16
N ARG A 332 -29.81 -6.59 1.21
CA ARG A 332 -30.57 -7.05 2.38
C ARG A 332 -29.69 -7.26 3.61
N CYS A 333 -28.47 -7.76 3.44
CA CYS A 333 -27.52 -7.93 4.54
C CYS A 333 -27.04 -6.58 5.11
N VAL A 334 -26.73 -5.62 4.23
CA VAL A 334 -26.31 -4.27 4.64
C VAL A 334 -27.46 -3.52 5.34
N LEU A 335 -28.69 -3.66 4.87
CA LEU A 335 -29.88 -3.04 5.49
C LEU A 335 -30.21 -3.64 6.86
N GLY A 336 -29.99 -4.94 7.07
CA GLY A 336 -30.18 -5.60 8.37
C GLY A 336 -29.22 -5.10 9.45
N GLN A 337 -28.01 -4.68 9.07
CA GLN A 337 -27.02 -4.11 10.00
C GLN A 337 -27.27 -2.64 10.32
N VAL A 338 -27.84 -1.87 9.38
CA VAL A 338 -28.15 -0.44 9.58
C VAL A 338 -29.44 -0.26 10.41
N ALA A 339 -30.44 -1.12 10.22
CA ALA A 339 -31.72 -1.03 10.95
C ALA A 339 -31.62 -1.36 12.45
N HIS A 340 -30.55 -2.03 12.88
CA HIS A 340 -30.33 -2.39 14.28
C HIS A 340 -29.92 -1.21 15.18
N ASN A 341 -29.46 -0.10 14.58
CA ASN A 341 -28.87 1.03 15.30
C ASN A 341 -29.67 2.35 15.23
N ASP A 342 -30.63 2.49 14.31
CA ASP A 342 -31.44 3.71 14.22
C ASP A 342 -32.76 3.49 13.44
N ALA A 343 -33.89 3.54 14.15
CA ALA A 343 -35.22 3.25 13.60
C ALA A 343 -35.71 4.33 12.61
N ALA A 344 -35.23 5.57 12.71
CA ALA A 344 -35.61 6.64 11.79
C ALA A 344 -34.91 6.49 10.44
N LEU A 345 -33.65 6.06 10.45
CA LEU A 345 -32.83 5.81 9.27
C LEU A 345 -33.32 4.57 8.49
N ALA A 346 -33.79 3.55 9.21
CA ALA A 346 -34.43 2.37 8.63
C ALA A 346 -35.71 2.73 7.85
N SER A 347 -36.55 3.62 8.38
CA SER A 347 -37.79 4.06 7.71
C SER A 347 -37.50 4.76 6.38
N VAL A 348 -36.51 5.66 6.35
CA VAL A 348 -36.15 6.41 5.12
C VAL A 348 -35.54 5.49 4.05
N LEU A 349 -34.68 4.55 4.45
CA LEU A 349 -34.06 3.58 3.53
C LEU A 349 -35.07 2.61 2.92
N VAL A 350 -36.04 2.14 3.71
CA VAL A 350 -37.09 1.24 3.24
C VAL A 350 -38.03 1.96 2.27
N THR A 351 -38.40 3.21 2.53
CA THR A 351 -39.21 4.02 1.60
C THR A 351 -38.47 4.32 0.30
N ALA A 352 -37.15 4.59 0.36
CA ALA A 352 -36.32 4.80 -0.82
C ALA A 352 -36.19 3.53 -1.68
N LEU A 353 -36.03 2.36 -1.06
CA LEU A 353 -35.98 1.08 -1.77
C LEU A 353 -37.32 0.71 -2.43
N HIS A 354 -38.44 0.94 -1.73
CA HIS A 354 -39.78 0.64 -2.26
C HIS A 354 -40.10 1.48 -3.51
N ARG A 355 -39.70 2.76 -3.52
CA ARG A 355 -39.83 3.64 -4.69
C ARG A 355 -38.92 3.23 -5.84
N ALA A 356 -37.68 2.85 -5.55
CA ALA A 356 -36.72 2.38 -6.56
C ALA A 356 -37.15 1.07 -7.25
N LEU A 357 -37.96 0.25 -6.56
CA LEU A 357 -38.52 -1.00 -7.07
C LEU A 357 -39.93 -0.83 -7.69
N GLY A 358 -40.44 0.40 -7.81
CA GLY A 358 -41.69 0.71 -8.52
C GLY A 358 -42.98 0.69 -7.69
N GLY A 359 -42.89 0.59 -6.36
CA GLY A 359 -44.04 0.64 -5.47
C GLY A 359 -44.67 2.04 -5.37
N ARG A 360 -46.00 2.12 -5.30
CA ARG A 360 -46.75 3.40 -5.18
C ARG A 360 -47.15 3.67 -3.74
N ASP A 361 -46.72 4.79 -3.17
CA ASP A 361 -47.06 5.20 -1.81
C ASP A 361 -48.52 5.67 -1.69
N ARG A 362 -49.22 5.27 -0.62
CA ARG A 362 -50.39 5.99 -0.09
C ARG A 362 -50.01 6.69 1.21
N ARG A 363 -50.48 7.93 1.37
CA ARG A 363 -50.38 8.69 2.63
C ARG A 363 -51.74 8.73 3.29
N ASP A 364 -51.75 8.61 4.62
CA ASP A 364 -52.97 8.85 5.40
C ASP A 364 -53.22 10.36 5.58
N ALA A 365 -54.35 10.70 6.21
CA ALA A 365 -54.78 12.09 6.39
C ALA A 365 -53.84 12.92 7.29
N ALA A 366 -52.86 12.30 7.97
CA ALA A 366 -51.84 12.96 8.77
C ALA A 366 -50.48 13.07 8.05
N GLY A 367 -50.38 12.56 6.81
CA GLY A 367 -49.18 12.66 5.99
C GLY A 367 -48.09 11.63 6.31
N LEU A 368 -48.40 10.60 7.10
CA LEU A 368 -47.50 9.47 7.37
C LEU A 368 -47.71 8.37 6.32
N VAL A 369 -46.63 7.73 5.91
CA VAL A 369 -46.64 6.58 4.98
C VAL A 369 -46.88 5.33 5.82
N THR A 370 -47.97 4.60 5.56
CA THR A 370 -48.27 3.33 6.20
C THR A 370 -48.19 2.19 5.18
N PHE A 371 -47.71 1.02 5.63
CA PHE A 371 -47.44 -0.15 4.79
C PHE A 371 -48.53 -1.21 5.01
N ASP A 372 -49.07 -1.79 3.93
CA ASP A 372 -49.96 -2.95 3.94
C ASP A 372 -49.16 -4.18 3.46
N PRO A 373 -48.88 -5.17 4.31
CA PRO A 373 -47.94 -6.25 4.00
C PRO A 373 -48.50 -7.34 3.08
N ASP A 374 -49.77 -7.29 2.65
CA ASP A 374 -50.43 -8.39 1.93
C ASP A 374 -50.62 -8.19 0.41
N ARG A 375 -49.89 -7.28 -0.25
CA ARG A 375 -49.93 -7.14 -1.72
C ARG A 375 -48.56 -6.91 -2.34
N ASP A 376 -48.22 -7.81 -3.26
CA ASP A 376 -46.95 -8.01 -3.97
C ASP A 376 -46.27 -6.76 -4.56
#